data_AF-A0A4C1SUH5-F1
#
_entry.id   AF-A0A4C1SUH5-F1
#
_cell.length_a   1.000
_cell.length_b   1.000
_cell.length_c   1.000
_cell.angle_alpha   90.00
_cell.angle_beta   90.00
_cell.angle_gamma   90.00
#
_symmetry.space_group_name_H-M   'P 1'
#
loop_
_entity.id
_entity.type
_entity.pdbx_description
1 polymer ?
#
loop_
_entity_poly.entity_id
_entity_poly.type
_entity_poly.pdbx_seq_one_letter_code
_entity_poly.pdbx_strand_id
1 'polypeptide(L)'
;MHSMFASTSQSNDDGLRASYNISLLIAKSGKPHTIGEQLILPAVEEVECIDEDIHTYSQHLSALHDDFKTRFEDILTMDIPPWIINPFDETEVANVVLQEELLELSTNEELKVKFRKGYQTFWLQAEIPEKYPGLWEIARKFLIAFPSSYLVERSFSAVTNLLTKKRSKLNITERGDLRLLLTKIKPNIDRLLTLHQIHPSH
;
A
#
# COMPACT_ATOMS: atom_id res chain seq x y z
N MET A 1 19.12 36.76 40.09
CA MET A 1 18.19 36.96 38.96
C MET A 1 18.90 36.44 37.72
N HIS A 2 18.75 35.15 37.41
CA HIS A 2 19.39 34.50 36.27
C HIS A 2 18.58 34.81 35.01
N SER A 3 19.20 35.45 34.03
CA SER A 3 18.65 35.63 32.69
C SER A 3 18.45 34.26 32.03
N MET A 4 17.22 33.97 31.60
CA MET A 4 16.73 32.63 31.23
C MET A 4 16.70 32.36 29.72
N PHE A 5 17.36 33.17 28.89
CA PHE A 5 17.36 32.95 27.44
C PHE A 5 18.78 32.73 26.92
N ALA A 6 19.05 31.47 26.59
CA ALA A 6 20.23 31.04 25.85
C ALA A 6 20.18 31.59 24.41
N SER A 7 21.34 31.98 23.92
CA SER A 7 21.61 32.41 22.55
C SER A 7 21.13 31.37 21.54
N THR A 8 20.21 31.75 20.65
CA THR A 8 19.82 30.95 19.48
C THR A 8 20.97 30.91 18.49
N SER A 9 21.48 29.71 18.22
CA SER A 9 22.51 29.43 17.22
C SER A 9 21.97 29.65 15.80
N GLN A 10 22.83 30.18 14.92
CA GLN A 10 22.58 30.40 13.49
C GLN A 10 22.12 29.14 12.73
N SER A 11 22.31 27.94 13.29
CA SER A 11 21.89 26.65 12.70
C SER A 11 20.38 26.49 12.50
N ASN A 12 19.55 27.25 13.21
CA ASN A 12 18.09 27.12 13.10
C ASN A 12 17.51 27.84 11.88
N ASP A 13 18.29 28.72 11.24
CA ASP A 13 17.80 29.57 10.14
C ASP A 13 17.74 28.81 8.81
N ASP A 14 18.70 27.90 8.57
CA ASP A 14 18.79 27.13 7.33
C ASP A 14 17.67 26.08 7.21
N GLY A 15 17.35 25.37 8.31
CA GLY A 15 16.24 24.42 8.33
C GLY A 15 14.87 25.11 8.20
N LEU A 16 14.73 26.30 8.77
CA LEU A 16 13.51 27.10 8.64
C LEU A 16 13.36 27.63 7.21
N ARG A 17 14.46 28.03 6.59
CA ARG A 17 14.50 28.46 5.18
C ARG A 17 14.23 27.31 4.22
N ALA A 18 14.79 26.13 4.46
CA ALA A 18 14.54 24.93 3.66
C ALA A 18 13.06 24.49 3.74
N SER A 19 12.51 24.40 4.96
CA SER A 19 11.08 24.04 5.15
C SER A 19 10.13 25.08 4.55
N TYR A 20 10.48 26.37 4.60
CA TYR A 20 9.74 27.43 3.91
C TYR A 20 9.79 27.27 2.39
N ASN A 21 10.96 27.02 1.80
CA ASN A 21 11.12 26.84 0.35
C ASN A 21 10.36 25.61 -0.17
N ILE A 22 10.44 24.48 0.54
CA ILE A 22 9.65 23.27 0.23
C ILE A 22 8.16 23.59 0.25
N SER A 23 7.68 24.25 1.31
CA SER A 23 6.27 24.63 1.45
C SER A 23 5.82 25.59 0.34
N LEU A 24 6.70 26.51 -0.08
CA LEU A 24 6.44 27.48 -1.15
C LEU A 24 6.33 26.81 -2.53
N LEU A 25 7.19 25.83 -2.84
CA LEU A 25 7.12 25.06 -4.08
C LEU A 25 5.83 24.22 -4.15
N ILE A 26 5.46 23.58 -3.03
CA ILE A 26 4.19 22.84 -2.91
C ILE A 26 3.01 23.78 -3.16
N ALA A 27 2.99 24.95 -2.53
CA ALA A 27 1.93 25.94 -2.69
C ALA A 27 1.83 26.48 -4.13
N LYS A 28 2.96 26.77 -4.79
CA LYS A 28 3.00 27.24 -6.19
C LYS A 28 2.54 26.18 -7.19
N SER A 29 2.73 24.90 -6.87
CA SER A 29 2.34 23.79 -7.76
C SER A 29 0.83 23.64 -7.94
N GLY A 30 0.01 24.17 -7.01
CA GLY A 30 -1.45 24.18 -7.10
C GLY A 30 -2.14 22.81 -7.14
N LYS A 31 -1.41 21.72 -6.89
CA LYS A 31 -1.90 20.34 -6.93
C LYS A 31 -2.30 19.84 -5.52
N PRO A 32 -3.24 18.90 -5.40
CA PRO A 32 -3.61 18.32 -4.11
C PRO A 32 -2.42 17.67 -3.39
N HIS A 33 -2.47 17.65 -2.06
CA HIS A 33 -1.44 17.27 -1.07
C HIS A 33 -0.89 15.82 -1.18
N THR A 34 -1.26 15.09 -2.22
CA THR A 34 -0.86 13.70 -2.50
C THR A 34 0.42 13.62 -3.34
N ILE A 35 0.97 14.74 -3.79
CA ILE A 35 2.10 14.81 -4.72
C ILE A 35 3.48 14.89 -4.04
N GLY A 36 3.54 14.59 -2.74
CA GLY A 36 4.76 14.70 -1.93
C GLY A 36 5.97 14.03 -2.58
N GLU A 37 5.83 12.83 -3.12
CA GLU A 37 6.93 12.09 -3.76
C GLU A 37 7.51 12.77 -5.01
N GLN A 38 6.67 13.44 -5.82
CA GLN A 38 7.15 14.14 -7.03
C GLN A 38 7.79 15.50 -6.73
N LEU A 39 7.48 16.10 -5.57
CA LEU A 39 8.00 17.42 -5.18
C LEU A 39 9.14 17.35 -4.17
N ILE A 40 9.25 16.26 -3.40
CA ILE A 40 10.34 16.06 -2.44
C ILE A 40 11.68 15.91 -3.17
N LEU A 41 11.75 15.12 -4.24
CA LEU A 41 13.00 14.91 -4.99
C LEU A 41 13.57 16.24 -5.57
N PRO A 42 12.80 17.05 -6.31
CA PRO A 42 13.29 18.35 -6.79
C PRO A 42 13.61 19.36 -5.67
N ALA A 43 12.82 19.34 -4.59
CA ALA A 43 13.04 20.27 -3.48
C ALA A 43 14.26 19.89 -2.61
N VAL A 44 14.64 18.60 -2.58
CA VAL A 44 15.89 18.12 -1.99
C VAL A 44 17.08 18.48 -2.88
N GLU A 45 16.93 18.48 -4.20
CA GLU A 45 17.98 18.92 -5.14
C GLU A 45 18.23 20.44 -5.12
N GLU A 46 17.19 21.28 -4.94
CA GLU A 46 17.35 22.75 -4.85
C GLU A 46 17.94 23.23 -3.51
N VAL A 47 17.89 22.37 -2.49
CA VAL A 47 18.49 22.66 -1.19
C VAL A 47 19.96 22.25 -1.25
N GLU A 48 20.84 23.20 -1.56
CA GLU A 48 22.28 23.08 -1.26
C GLU A 48 22.47 23.06 0.26
N CYS A 49 22.16 21.91 0.88
CA CYS A 49 22.49 21.64 2.27
C CYS A 49 23.91 21.07 2.34
N ILE A 50 24.77 21.80 3.05
CA ILE A 50 26.13 21.37 3.44
C ILE A 50 26.06 20.33 4.58
N ASP A 51 24.84 19.98 5.02
CA ASP A 51 24.61 19.04 6.12
C ASP A 51 24.72 17.59 5.63
N GLU A 52 25.82 16.94 6.03
CA GLU A 52 26.17 15.54 5.73
C GLU A 52 25.01 14.58 6.07
N ASP A 53 24.23 14.90 7.10
CA ASP A 53 23.10 14.09 7.53
C ASP A 53 21.95 14.14 6.49
N ILE A 54 21.63 15.33 5.96
CA ILE A 54 20.58 15.50 4.93
C ILE A 54 20.96 14.78 3.64
N HIS A 55 22.23 14.86 3.24
CA HIS A 55 22.74 14.13 2.09
C HIS A 55 22.62 12.62 2.29
N THR A 56 22.98 12.12 3.48
CA THR A 56 22.86 10.70 3.85
C THR A 56 21.41 10.22 3.80
N TYR A 57 20.46 10.98 4.37
CA TYR A 57 19.03 10.65 4.29
C TYR A 57 18.51 10.60 2.85
N SER A 58 18.92 11.56 2.02
CA SER A 58 18.51 11.63 0.61
C SER A 58 19.02 10.42 -0.18
N GLN A 59 20.28 10.03 0.02
CA GLN A 59 20.84 8.80 -0.56
C GLN A 59 20.07 7.56 -0.13
N HIS A 60 19.71 7.44 1.16
CA HIS A 60 18.91 6.31 1.64
C HIS A 60 17.51 6.26 1.03
N LEU A 61 16.83 7.40 0.88
CA LEU A 61 15.52 7.45 0.25
C LEU A 61 15.59 7.06 -1.23
N SER A 62 16.61 7.51 -1.96
CA SER A 62 16.84 7.12 -3.35
C SER A 62 17.10 5.62 -3.48
N ALA A 63 17.99 5.07 -2.64
CA ALA A 63 18.27 3.63 -2.64
C ALA A 63 17.03 2.80 -2.28
N LEU A 64 16.22 3.27 -1.32
CA LEU A 64 14.95 2.64 -0.96
C LEU A 64 13.99 2.66 -2.15
N HIS A 65 13.83 3.79 -2.81
CA HIS A 65 12.96 3.92 -3.97
C HIS A 65 13.38 3.00 -5.13
N ASP A 66 14.68 2.87 -5.38
CA ASP A 66 15.20 1.95 -6.40
C ASP A 66 14.99 0.47 -6.01
N ASP A 67 15.09 0.14 -4.72
CA ASP A 67 14.70 -1.18 -4.20
C ASP A 67 13.21 -1.45 -4.43
N PHE A 68 12.32 -0.50 -4.11
CA PHE A 68 10.88 -0.62 -4.39
C PHE A 68 10.59 -0.81 -5.89
N LYS A 69 11.24 -0.04 -6.76
CA LYS A 69 11.09 -0.19 -8.22
C LYS A 69 11.49 -1.58 -8.69
N THR A 70 12.63 -2.07 -8.21
CA THR A 70 13.15 -3.40 -8.58
C THR A 70 12.24 -4.50 -8.03
N ARG A 71 11.81 -4.35 -6.78
CA ARG A 71 11.04 -5.36 -6.06
C ARG A 71 9.61 -5.51 -6.54
N PHE A 72 9.03 -4.44 -7.07
CA PHE A 72 7.66 -4.41 -7.60
C PHE A 72 7.62 -4.11 -9.10
N GLU A 73 8.72 -4.38 -9.82
CA GLU A 73 8.81 -4.17 -11.27
C GLU A 73 7.68 -4.91 -12.02
N ASP A 74 7.40 -6.14 -11.60
CA ASP A 74 6.32 -6.98 -12.12
C ASP A 74 4.93 -6.32 -11.99
N ILE A 75 4.67 -5.65 -10.88
CA ILE A 75 3.43 -4.91 -10.65
C ILE A 75 3.41 -3.61 -11.46
N LEU A 76 4.53 -2.88 -11.50
CA LEU A 76 4.64 -1.60 -12.20
C LEU A 76 4.56 -1.75 -13.72
N THR A 77 5.00 -2.88 -14.26
CA THR A 77 4.98 -3.21 -15.69
C THR A 77 3.76 -4.04 -16.10
N MET A 78 2.88 -4.36 -15.15
CA MET A 78 1.70 -5.17 -15.41
C MET A 78 0.74 -4.44 -16.34
N ASP A 79 0.48 -5.04 -17.50
CA ASP A 79 -0.55 -4.56 -18.42
C ASP A 79 -1.93 -5.02 -17.93
N ILE A 80 -2.74 -4.05 -17.48
CA ILE A 80 -4.09 -4.29 -17.01
C ILE A 80 -5.04 -3.95 -18.15
N PRO A 81 -5.77 -4.94 -18.71
CA PRO A 81 -6.75 -4.67 -19.74
C PRO A 81 -7.76 -3.59 -19.30
N PRO A 82 -7.99 -2.53 -20.11
CA PRO A 82 -8.85 -1.40 -19.74
C PRO A 82 -10.25 -1.81 -19.30
N TRP A 83 -10.80 -2.85 -19.94
CA TRP A 83 -12.11 -3.41 -19.63
C TRP A 83 -12.21 -3.99 -18.21
N ILE A 84 -11.09 -4.35 -17.55
CA ILE A 84 -11.12 -4.77 -16.13
C ILE A 84 -11.45 -3.58 -15.23
N ILE A 85 -10.95 -2.39 -15.58
CA ILE A 85 -11.22 -1.17 -14.82
C ILE A 85 -12.60 -0.62 -15.16
N ASN A 86 -12.95 -0.60 -16.45
CA ASN A 86 -14.27 -0.20 -16.91
C ASN A 86 -14.75 -1.07 -18.08
N PRO A 87 -15.57 -2.10 -17.82
CA PRO A 87 -16.06 -2.99 -18.86
C PRO A 87 -17.19 -2.38 -19.71
N PHE A 88 -17.62 -1.13 -19.42
CA PHE A 88 -18.65 -0.42 -20.16
C PHE A 88 -18.09 0.61 -21.15
N ASP A 89 -16.77 0.80 -21.19
CA ASP A 89 -16.11 1.62 -22.21
C ASP A 89 -15.86 0.79 -23.48
N GLU A 90 -15.81 1.46 -24.63
CA GLU A 90 -15.47 0.83 -25.90
C GLU A 90 -14.06 0.25 -25.85
N THR A 91 -13.97 -1.07 -25.77
CA THR A 91 -12.71 -1.83 -25.76
C THR A 91 -12.83 -3.00 -26.71
N GLU A 92 -11.80 -3.22 -27.53
CA GLU A 92 -11.70 -4.38 -28.40
C GLU A 92 -10.70 -5.40 -27.83
N VAL A 93 -11.09 -6.67 -27.86
CA VAL A 93 -10.29 -7.81 -27.41
C VAL A 93 -10.12 -8.76 -28.59
N ALA A 94 -8.88 -9.19 -28.86
CA ALA A 94 -8.58 -10.06 -30.00
C ALA A 94 -9.23 -11.46 -29.91
N ASN A 95 -9.58 -11.91 -28.70
CA ASN A 95 -10.25 -13.18 -28.49
C ASN A 95 -11.76 -13.01 -28.72
N VAL A 96 -12.28 -13.70 -29.73
CA VAL A 96 -13.68 -13.63 -30.15
C VAL A 96 -14.66 -13.94 -29.00
N VAL A 97 -14.37 -14.96 -28.19
CA VAL A 97 -15.23 -15.36 -27.07
C VAL A 97 -15.30 -14.25 -26.01
N LEU A 98 -14.15 -13.64 -25.70
CA LEU A 98 -14.11 -12.53 -24.74
C LEU A 98 -14.77 -11.27 -25.30
N GLN A 99 -14.66 -11.03 -26.61
CA GLN A 99 -15.29 -9.90 -27.26
C GLN A 99 -16.82 -10.02 -27.23
N GLU A 100 -17.37 -11.22 -27.46
CA GLU A 100 -18.81 -11.48 -27.33
C GLU A 100 -19.30 -11.22 -25.90
N GLU A 101 -18.63 -11.79 -24.89
CA GLU A 101 -18.98 -11.56 -23.48
C GLU A 101 -18.91 -10.06 -23.11
N LEU A 102 -17.92 -9.34 -23.62
CA LEU A 102 -17.73 -7.91 -23.32
C LEU A 102 -18.81 -7.03 -23.99
N LEU A 103 -19.25 -7.39 -25.20
CA LEU A 103 -20.36 -6.72 -25.88
C LEU A 103 -21.68 -6.94 -25.14
N GLU A 104 -21.94 -8.16 -24.69
CA GLU A 104 -23.13 -8.46 -23.89
C GLU A 104 -23.11 -7.75 -22.52
N LEU A 105 -21.95 -7.69 -21.88
CA LEU A 105 -21.79 -7.02 -20.59
C LEU A 105 -21.95 -5.50 -20.72
N SER A 106 -21.28 -4.88 -21.70
CA SER A 106 -21.30 -3.42 -21.89
C SER A 106 -22.68 -2.85 -22.22
N THR A 107 -23.56 -3.66 -22.82
CA THR A 107 -24.95 -3.31 -23.12
C THR A 107 -25.93 -3.57 -21.96
N ASN A 108 -25.46 -4.17 -20.86
CA ASN A 108 -26.29 -4.49 -19.71
C ASN A 108 -26.44 -3.29 -18.75
N GLU A 109 -27.55 -2.56 -18.88
CA GLU A 109 -27.85 -1.39 -18.06
C GLU A 109 -28.03 -1.71 -16.56
N GLU A 110 -28.50 -2.90 -16.19
CA GLU A 110 -28.62 -3.30 -14.78
C GLU A 110 -27.24 -3.42 -14.13
N LEU A 111 -26.32 -4.09 -14.81
CA LEU A 111 -24.93 -4.24 -14.37
C LEU A 111 -24.19 -2.91 -14.33
N LYS A 112 -24.50 -2.00 -15.26
CA LYS A 112 -23.96 -0.62 -15.28
C LYS A 112 -24.34 0.17 -14.04
N VAL A 113 -25.56 -0.01 -13.52
CA VAL A 113 -25.96 0.59 -12.25
C VAL A 113 -25.17 0.00 -11.08
N LYS A 114 -24.95 -1.32 -11.07
CA LYS A 114 -24.18 -2.00 -10.00
C LYS A 114 -22.69 -1.60 -10.01
N PHE A 115 -22.14 -1.28 -11.19
CA PHE A 115 -20.77 -0.80 -11.36
C PHE A 115 -20.46 0.51 -10.61
N ARG A 116 -21.47 1.32 -10.26
CA ARG A 116 -21.26 2.56 -9.46
C ARG A 116 -20.56 2.34 -8.12
N LYS A 117 -20.53 1.10 -7.61
CA LYS A 117 -19.80 0.72 -6.39
C LYS A 117 -18.31 0.42 -6.63
N GLY A 118 -17.82 0.60 -7.85
CA GLY A 118 -16.43 0.38 -8.27
C GLY A 118 -16.18 -1.02 -8.84
N TYR A 119 -15.16 -1.13 -9.71
CA TYR A 119 -14.85 -2.36 -10.45
C TYR A 119 -14.59 -3.57 -9.55
N GLN A 120 -13.94 -3.38 -8.40
CA GLN A 120 -13.62 -4.47 -7.46
C GLN A 120 -14.89 -5.15 -6.95
N THR A 121 -15.87 -4.37 -6.50
CA THR A 121 -17.14 -4.90 -6.00
C THR A 121 -17.98 -5.46 -7.14
N PHE A 122 -17.90 -4.84 -8.32
CA PHE A 122 -18.57 -5.29 -9.53
C PHE A 122 -18.15 -6.71 -9.94
N TRP A 123 -16.85 -6.97 -10.08
CA TRP A 123 -16.35 -8.28 -10.51
C TRP A 123 -16.59 -9.39 -9.48
N LEU A 124 -16.68 -9.05 -8.20
CA LEU A 124 -16.93 -10.01 -7.11
C LEU A 124 -18.41 -10.40 -6.94
N GLN A 125 -19.30 -9.93 -7.81
CA GLN A 125 -20.72 -10.30 -7.79
C GLN A 125 -20.91 -11.76 -8.21
N ALA A 126 -21.79 -12.48 -7.53
CA ALA A 126 -22.03 -13.91 -7.76
C ALA A 126 -22.50 -14.23 -9.19
N GLU A 127 -23.18 -13.30 -9.86
CA GLU A 127 -23.69 -13.49 -11.23
C GLU A 127 -22.61 -13.36 -12.31
N ILE A 128 -21.48 -12.72 -12.02
CA ILE A 128 -20.43 -12.45 -13.02
C ILE A 128 -19.71 -13.73 -13.47
N PRO A 129 -19.25 -14.62 -12.56
CA PRO A 129 -18.65 -15.89 -12.96
C PRO A 129 -19.59 -16.81 -13.74
N GLU A 130 -20.91 -16.70 -13.52
CA GLU A 130 -21.91 -17.54 -14.19
C GLU A 130 -22.25 -17.02 -15.59
N LYS A 131 -22.40 -15.69 -15.74
CA LYS A 131 -22.80 -15.07 -17.02
C LYS A 131 -21.62 -14.75 -17.94
N TYR A 132 -20.45 -14.41 -17.38
CA TYR A 132 -19.27 -13.96 -18.12
C TYR A 132 -18.01 -14.70 -17.64
N PRO A 133 -17.97 -16.05 -17.79
CA PRO A 133 -16.88 -16.86 -17.25
C PRO A 133 -15.53 -16.51 -17.86
N GLY A 134 -15.45 -16.20 -19.16
CA GLY A 134 -14.20 -15.84 -19.82
C GLY A 134 -13.58 -14.55 -19.27
N LEU A 135 -14.40 -13.50 -19.14
CA LEU A 135 -13.97 -12.22 -18.54
C LEU A 135 -13.57 -12.40 -17.07
N TRP A 136 -14.37 -13.14 -16.29
CA TRP A 136 -14.08 -13.40 -14.88
C TRP A 136 -12.74 -14.14 -14.67
N GLU A 137 -12.44 -15.15 -15.48
CA GLU A 137 -11.21 -15.94 -15.40
C GLU A 137 -9.94 -15.07 -15.52
N ILE A 138 -10.03 -13.98 -16.27
CA ILE A 138 -8.94 -13.01 -16.42
C ILE A 138 -9.00 -12.00 -15.28
N ALA A 139 -10.15 -11.36 -15.06
CA ALA A 139 -10.31 -10.31 -14.04
C ALA A 139 -9.89 -10.80 -12.64
N ARG A 140 -10.25 -12.03 -12.26
CA ARG A 140 -9.90 -12.59 -10.94
C ARG A 140 -8.39 -12.66 -10.69
N LYS A 141 -7.57 -12.87 -11.72
CA LYS A 141 -6.10 -12.93 -11.58
C LYS A 141 -5.57 -11.58 -11.11
N PHE A 142 -6.05 -10.49 -11.70
CA PHE A 142 -5.67 -9.13 -11.32
C PHE A 142 -6.24 -8.73 -9.95
N LEU A 143 -7.48 -9.12 -9.65
CA LEU A 143 -8.09 -8.82 -8.35
C LEU A 143 -7.38 -9.52 -7.17
N ILE A 144 -6.79 -10.70 -7.40
CA ILE A 144 -6.09 -11.48 -6.37
C ILE A 144 -4.61 -11.12 -6.28
N ALA A 145 -3.97 -10.71 -7.38
CA ALA A 145 -2.54 -10.39 -7.42
C ALA A 145 -2.15 -9.35 -6.37
N PHE A 146 -2.81 -8.19 -6.32
CA PHE A 146 -2.43 -7.11 -5.40
C PHE A 146 -2.61 -7.47 -3.91
N PRO A 147 -3.77 -7.99 -3.46
CA PRO A 147 -3.92 -8.40 -2.06
C PRO A 147 -2.98 -9.53 -1.67
N SER A 148 -2.72 -10.49 -2.57
CA SER A 148 -1.85 -11.63 -2.26
C SER A 148 -0.39 -11.22 -2.13
N SER A 149 0.17 -10.43 -3.06
CA SER A 149 1.54 -9.92 -2.95
C SER A 149 1.73 -9.05 -1.71
N TYR A 150 0.78 -8.15 -1.42
CA TYR A 150 0.82 -7.34 -0.20
C TYR A 150 0.79 -8.18 1.08
N LEU A 151 -0.08 -9.20 1.14
CA LEU A 151 -0.17 -10.09 2.31
C LEU A 151 1.08 -10.95 2.48
N VAL A 152 1.64 -11.46 1.38
CA VAL A 152 2.91 -12.20 1.38
C VAL A 152 4.04 -11.31 1.90
N GLU A 153 4.14 -10.09 1.39
CA GLU A 153 5.21 -9.18 1.81
C GLU A 153 5.09 -8.73 3.26
N ARG A 154 3.87 -8.41 3.69
CA ARG A 154 3.60 -8.17 5.11
C ARG A 154 3.90 -9.39 5.96
N SER A 155 3.64 -10.59 5.46
CA SER A 155 3.96 -11.82 6.18
C SER A 155 5.48 -12.01 6.34
N PHE A 156 6.28 -11.71 5.32
CA PHE A 156 7.73 -11.75 5.42
C PHE A 156 8.24 -10.68 6.38
N SER A 157 7.76 -9.44 6.28
CA SER A 157 8.14 -8.37 7.23
C SER A 157 7.77 -8.74 8.67
N ALA A 158 6.58 -9.32 8.88
CA ALA A 158 6.13 -9.83 10.17
C ALA A 158 7.07 -10.92 10.71
N VAL A 159 7.42 -11.90 9.87
CA VAL A 159 8.36 -12.98 10.20
C VAL A 159 9.74 -12.42 10.55
N THR A 160 10.29 -11.53 9.73
CA THR A 160 11.59 -10.90 10.00
C THR A 160 11.56 -10.14 11.33
N ASN A 161 10.50 -9.40 11.63
CA ASN A 161 10.34 -8.73 12.93
C ASN A 161 10.24 -9.70 14.11
N LEU A 162 9.51 -10.81 13.95
CA LEU A 162 9.40 -11.87 14.96
C LEU A 162 10.77 -12.52 15.23
N LEU A 163 11.56 -12.77 14.18
CA LEU A 163 12.89 -13.38 14.28
C LEU A 163 13.97 -12.43 14.80
N THR A 164 13.90 -11.12 14.47
CA THR A 164 14.97 -10.14 14.77
C THR A 164 14.78 -9.34 16.06
N LYS A 165 13.55 -8.99 16.45
CA LYS A 165 13.31 -8.02 17.56
C LYS A 165 12.75 -8.59 18.86
N LYS A 166 12.09 -9.77 18.87
CA LYS A 166 11.39 -10.25 20.08
C LYS A 166 11.46 -11.77 20.28
N ARG A 167 12.41 -12.18 21.13
CA ARG A 167 12.45 -13.38 21.99
C ARG A 167 12.35 -14.75 21.30
N SER A 168 13.25 -15.64 21.71
CA SER A 168 13.35 -17.08 21.47
C SER A 168 12.12 -17.95 21.85
N LYS A 169 10.91 -17.38 22.00
CA LYS A 169 9.71 -18.04 22.54
C LYS A 169 8.44 -17.93 21.67
N LEU A 170 8.48 -17.22 20.54
CA LEU A 170 7.34 -17.12 19.61
C LEU A 170 7.52 -18.14 18.49
N ASN A 171 6.57 -19.07 18.36
CA ASN A 171 6.61 -20.12 17.34
C ASN A 171 5.63 -19.75 16.21
N ILE A 172 6.20 -19.34 15.08
CA ILE A 172 5.52 -18.77 13.91
C ILE A 172 4.48 -19.74 13.34
N THR A 173 4.77 -21.04 13.35
CA THR A 173 3.96 -22.05 12.68
C THR A 173 2.93 -22.72 13.60
N GLU A 174 3.21 -22.86 14.90
CA GLU A 174 2.36 -23.66 15.80
C GLU A 174 1.33 -22.86 16.60
N ARG A 175 1.60 -21.58 16.91
CA ARG A 175 0.71 -20.77 17.78
C ARG A 175 -0.23 -19.82 17.05
N GLY A 176 -0.11 -19.72 15.72
CA GLY A 176 -0.92 -18.78 14.93
C GLY A 176 -0.56 -17.31 15.14
N ASP A 177 0.63 -17.02 15.68
CA ASP A 177 1.12 -15.67 15.97
C ASP A 177 1.17 -14.80 14.70
N LEU A 178 1.61 -15.39 13.58
CA LEU A 178 1.61 -14.72 12.28
C LEU A 178 0.18 -14.35 11.83
N ARG A 179 -0.79 -15.23 12.06
CA ARG A 179 -2.21 -14.98 11.69
C ARG A 179 -2.80 -13.85 12.51
N LEU A 180 -2.48 -13.78 13.80
CA LEU A 180 -2.91 -12.67 14.68
C LEU A 180 -2.31 -11.33 14.23
N LEU A 181 -1.08 -11.31 13.70
CA LEU A 181 -0.43 -10.08 13.26
C LEU A 181 -0.89 -9.59 11.87
N LEU A 182 -1.26 -10.51 10.99
CA LEU A 182 -1.69 -10.19 9.63
C LEU A 182 -3.17 -9.84 9.50
N THR A 183 -4.00 -10.26 10.45
CA THR A 183 -5.46 -10.11 10.36
C THR A 183 -6.02 -9.22 11.46
N LYS A 184 -7.29 -8.78 11.31
CA LYS A 184 -8.04 -8.08 12.37
C LYS A 184 -8.64 -9.04 13.41
N ILE A 185 -8.26 -10.32 13.40
CA ILE A 185 -8.78 -11.32 14.32
C ILE A 185 -8.30 -10.98 15.73
N LYS A 186 -9.24 -10.77 16.64
CA LYS A 186 -8.94 -10.55 18.06
C LYS A 186 -8.95 -11.90 18.78
N PRO A 187 -7.93 -12.19 19.62
CA PRO A 187 -7.95 -13.38 20.46
C PRO A 187 -9.14 -13.29 21.44
N ASN A 188 -9.83 -14.41 21.64
CA ASN A 188 -10.95 -14.49 22.58
C ASN A 188 -10.39 -14.59 24.00
N ILE A 189 -10.16 -13.43 24.62
CA ILE A 189 -9.52 -13.31 25.93
C ILE A 189 -10.36 -13.98 27.02
N ASP A 190 -11.69 -13.85 26.99
CA ASP A 190 -12.58 -14.43 28.01
C ASP A 190 -12.49 -15.96 28.04
N ARG A 191 -12.39 -16.59 26.87
CA ARG A 191 -12.14 -18.03 26.76
C ARG A 191 -10.74 -18.42 27.26
N LEU A 192 -9.74 -17.58 27.05
CA LEU A 192 -8.37 -17.85 27.53
C LEU A 192 -8.28 -17.73 29.05
N LEU A 193 -8.98 -16.77 29.65
CA LEU A 193 -9.05 -16.58 31.09
C LEU A 193 -9.75 -17.75 31.79
N THR A 194 -10.82 -18.29 31.19
CA THR A 194 -11.54 -19.46 31.75
C THR A 194 -10.73 -20.76 31.68
N LEU A 195 -9.79 -20.88 30.74
CA LEU A 195 -8.90 -22.03 30.63
C LEU A 195 -7.61 -21.89 31.46
N HIS A 196 -7.35 -20.72 32.04
CA HIS A 196 -6.16 -20.48 32.84
C HIS A 196 -6.33 -21.04 34.25
N GLN A 197 -5.68 -22.17 34.56
CA GLN A 197 -5.60 -22.64 35.94
C GLN A 197 -4.71 -21.68 36.75
N ILE A 198 -5.25 -21.16 37.85
CA ILE A 198 -4.48 -20.38 38.82
C ILE A 198 -3.49 -21.35 39.45
N HIS A 199 -2.19 -21.15 39.19
CA HIS A 199 -1.16 -21.90 39.89
C HIS A 199 -1.21 -21.49 41.37
N PRO A 200 -1.51 -22.41 42.30
CA PRO A 200 -1.44 -22.10 43.72
C PRO A 200 0.02 -21.82 44.08
N SER A 201 0.27 -20.68 44.72
CA SER A 201 1.57 -20.39 45.32
C SER A 201 1.78 -21.33 46.51
N HIS A 202 2.93 -22.02 46.53
CA HIS A 202 3.41 -22.79 47.68
C HIS A 202 3.90 -21.90 48.82
#